data_AF-A0A8K1DCB8-F1
#
_entry.id   AF-A0A8K1DCB8-F1
#
_cell.length_a   1.000
_cell.length_b   1.000
_cell.length_c   1.000
_cell.angle_alpha   90.00
_cell.angle_beta   90.00
_cell.angle_gamma   90.00
#
_symmetry.space_group_name_H-M   'P 1'
#
loop_
_entity.id
_entity.type
_entity.pdbx_description
1 polymer ?
#
loop_
_entity_poly.entity_id
_entity_poly.type
_entity_poly.pdbx_seq_one_letter_code
_entity_poly.pdbx_strand_id
1 'polypeptide(L)' 'MVYTFEQGLDLACKGMSVDKKEWLARSKLHKARNQKSIKDYF' A
#
# COMPACT_ATOMS: atom_id res chain seq x y z
N MET A 1 -14.69 -1.18 -12.34
CA MET A 1 -14.36 -0.01 -11.49
C MET A 1 -12.89 -0.16 -11.08
N VAL A 2 -12.00 0.71 -11.55
CA VAL A 2 -10.58 0.64 -11.18
C VAL A 2 -10.41 1.45 -9.90
N TYR A 3 -10.13 0.76 -8.79
CA TYR A 3 -9.83 1.42 -7.54
C TYR A 3 -8.39 1.90 -7.55
N THR A 4 -8.15 3.15 -7.13
CA THR A 4 -6.78 3.60 -6.87
C THR A 4 -6.21 2.83 -5.68
N PHE A 5 -4.88 2.73 -5.60
CA PHE A 5 -4.21 2.08 -4.47
C PHE A 5 -4.69 2.65 -3.12
N GLU A 6 -4.89 3.96 -3.04
CA GLU A 6 -5.36 4.62 -1.83
C GLU A 6 -6.79 4.24 -1.47
N GLN A 7 -7.68 4.12 -2.46
CA GLN A 7 -9.06 3.70 -2.26
C GLN A 7 -9.13 2.24 -1.81
N GLY A 8 -8.34 1.35 -2.44
CA GLY A 8 -8.25 -0.05 -2.04
C GLY A 8 -7.67 -0.22 -0.63
N LEU A 9 -6.66 0.56 -0.29
CA LEU A 9 -6.08 0.58 1.05
C LEU A 9 -7.08 1.08 2.10
N ASP A 10 -7.83 2.13 1.81
CA ASP A 10 -8.88 2.64 2.70
C ASP A 10 -9.98 1.62 2.95
N LEU A 11 -10.45 0.93 1.90
CA LEU A 11 -11.44 -0.13 2.01
C LEU A 11 -10.94 -1.29 2.86
N ALA A 12 -9.69 -1.72 2.66
CA ALA A 12 -9.08 -2.79 3.44
C ALA A 12 -8.95 -2.39 4.92
N CYS A 13 -8.43 -1.19 5.21
CA CYS A 13 -8.27 -0.69 6.58
C CYS A 13 -9.62 -0.58 7.30
N LYS A 14 -10.67 -0.09 6.62
CA LYS A 14 -12.04 -0.04 7.15
C LYS A 14 -12.62 -1.43 7.43
N GLY A 15 -12.43 -2.39 6.52
CA GLY A 15 -12.94 -3.75 6.67
C GLY A 15 -12.28 -4.55 7.79
N MET A 16 -11.04 -4.22 8.15
CA MET A 16 -10.28 -4.89 9.20
C MET A 16 -10.22 -4.11 10.52
N SER A 17 -10.84 -2.93 10.60
CA SER A 17 -10.76 -2.02 11.75
C SER A 17 -9.32 -1.70 12.17
N VAL A 18 -8.41 -1.58 11.19
CA VAL A 18 -7.00 -1.21 11.42
C VAL A 18 -6.79 0.23 10.99
N ASP A 19 -6.04 1.00 11.79
CA ASP A 19 -5.66 2.34 11.41
C ASP A 19 -4.74 2.34 10.18
N LYS A 20 -4.99 3.22 9.22
CA LYS A 20 -4.22 3.29 7.97
C LYS A 20 -2.74 3.60 8.21
N LYS A 21 -2.42 4.45 9.20
CA LYS A 21 -1.03 4.77 9.53
C LYS A 21 -0.35 3.56 10.16
N GLU A 22 -1.03 2.84 11.04
CA GLU A 22 -0.52 1.60 11.61
C GLU A 22 -0.28 0.54 10.52
N TRP A 23 -1.24 0.36 9.62
CA TRP A 23 -1.12 -0.54 8.48
C TRP A 23 0.07 -0.17 7.60
N LEU A 24 0.25 1.11 7.25
CA LEU A 24 1.38 1.57 6.44
C LEU A 24 2.73 1.47 7.16
N ALA A 25 2.76 1.65 8.47
CA ALA A 25 3.98 1.53 9.27
C ALA A 25 4.44 0.07 9.41
N ARG A 26 3.49 -0.87 9.54
CA ARG A 26 3.77 -2.31 9.71
C ARG A 26 3.87 -3.05 8.39
N SER A 27 3.02 -2.72 7.42
CA SER A 27 3.07 -3.33 6.11
C SER A 27 4.26 -2.78 5.34
N LYS A 28 5.09 -3.68 4.81
CA LYS A 28 6.15 -3.31 3.87
C LYS A 28 5.57 -2.84 2.52
N LEU A 29 4.26 -2.60 2.41
CA LEU A 29 3.56 -2.22 1.17
C LEU A 29 4.09 -0.91 0.60
N HIS A 30 4.33 0.10 1.45
CA HIS A 30 4.88 1.37 0.97
C HIS A 30 6.31 1.20 0.40
N LYS A 31 7.12 0.33 1.03
CA LYS A 31 8.45 -0.03 0.53
C LYS A 31 8.39 -0.82 -0.76
N ALA A 32 7.49 -1.80 -0.86
CA ALA A 32 7.29 -2.60 -2.07
C ALA A 32 6.77 -1.75 -3.24
N ARG A 33 5.85 -0.80 -2.98
CA ARG A 33 5.33 0.14 -4.00
C ARG A 33 6.43 1.03 -4.57
N ASN A 34 7.29 1.56 -3.71
CA ASN A 34 8.37 2.46 -4.11
C ASN A 34 9.67 1.73 -4.41
N GLN A 35 9.64 0.39 -4.43
CA GLN A 35 10.80 -0.39 -4.80
C GLN A 35 11.08 -0.17 -6.28
N LYS A 36 12.28 0.32 -6.58
CA LYS A 36 12.72 0.49 -7.97
C LYS A 36 12.62 -0.84 -8.70
N SER A 37 12.11 -0.79 -9.92
CA SER A 37 12.14 -1.94 -10.81
C SER A 37 13.60 -2.31 -11.08
N ILE A 38 13.89 -3.60 -11.30
CA ILE A 38 15.26 -4.02 -11.62
C ILE A 38 15.77 -3.34 -12.90
N LYS A 39 14.83 -2.96 -13.79
CA LYS A 39 15.09 -2.18 -15.01
C LYS A 39 15.51 -0.73 -14.74
N ASP A 40 15.31 -0.22 -13.53
CA ASP A 40 15.76 1.13 -13.15
C ASP A 40 17.22 1.13 -12.66
N TYR A 41 17.86 -0.05 -12.58
CA TYR A 41 19.26 -0.23 -12.16
C TYR A 41 20.23 -0.51 -13.31
N PHE A 42 19.74 -0.91 -14.48
CA PHE A 42 20.50 -1.27 -15.67
C PHE A 42 20.01 -0.46 -16.87
#